data_AF-A0AAD1Z0X4-F1
#
_entry.id   AF-A0AAD1Z0X4-F1
#
_cell.length_a   1.000
_cell.length_b   1.000
_cell.length_c   1.000
_cell.angle_alpha   90.00
_cell.angle_beta   90.00
_cell.angle_gamma   90.00
#
_symmetry.space_group_name_H-M   'P 1'
#
loop_
_entity.id
_entity.type
_entity.pdbx_description
1 polymer ?
#
loop_
_entity_poly.entity_id
_entity_poly.type
_entity_poly.pdbx_seq_one_letter_code
_entity_poly.pdbx_strand_id
1 'polypeptide(L)'
;MKKVLPLAKKALVRLLGQGEMDVKISMTSRLTEIMRITALNEPLKDDNMKKYSQSAVMAFGKLSCMAGDGYLKALSMLNVFADVNLCVVMWDLELDALLAELFQKY
;
A
#
# COMPACT_ATOMS: atom_id res chain seq x y z
N MET A 1 -15.83 -6.62 -16.50
CA MET A 1 -14.93 -6.00 -15.49
C MET A 1 -15.42 -6.10 -14.05
N LYS A 2 -16.69 -5.78 -13.72
CA LYS A 2 -17.19 -5.70 -12.32
C LYS A 2 -17.03 -6.97 -11.45
N LYS A 3 -17.01 -8.19 -12.03
CA LYS A 3 -16.86 -9.44 -11.25
C LYS A 3 -15.40 -9.83 -10.91
N VAL A 4 -14.41 -9.33 -11.66
CA VAL A 4 -13.00 -9.76 -11.51
C VAL A 4 -12.28 -8.95 -10.44
N LEU A 5 -12.67 -7.69 -10.27
CA LEU A 5 -12.03 -6.74 -9.37
C LEU A 5 -12.04 -7.20 -7.88
N PRO A 6 -13.15 -7.67 -7.30
CA PRO A 6 -13.15 -8.15 -5.92
C PRO A 6 -12.26 -9.38 -5.71
N LEU A 7 -12.22 -10.28 -6.70
CA LEU A 7 -11.35 -11.46 -6.66
C LEU A 7 -9.87 -11.08 -6.76
N ALA A 8 -9.54 -10.12 -7.63
CA ALA A 8 -8.18 -9.59 -7.74
C ALA A 8 -7.75 -8.90 -6.44
N LYS A 9 -8.58 -8.03 -5.86
CA LYS A 9 -8.33 -7.40 -4.54
C LYS A 9 -8.05 -8.46 -3.48
N LYS A 10 -8.92 -9.49 -3.38
CA LYS A 10 -8.78 -10.59 -2.41
C LYS A 10 -7.48 -11.38 -2.61
N ALA A 11 -7.13 -11.70 -3.86
CA ALA A 11 -5.90 -12.41 -4.18
C ALA A 11 -4.65 -11.60 -3.82
N LEU A 12 -4.62 -10.31 -4.17
CA LEU A 12 -3.51 -9.40 -3.85
C LEU A 12 -3.30 -9.28 -2.35
N VAL A 13 -4.36 -9.07 -1.58
CA VAL A 13 -4.33 -9.02 -0.10
C VAL A 13 -3.78 -10.32 0.49
N ARG A 14 -4.15 -11.48 -0.06
CA ARG A 14 -3.63 -12.76 0.41
C ARG A 14 -2.12 -12.88 0.15
N LEU A 15 -1.66 -12.44 -1.01
CA LEU A 15 -0.24 -12.47 -1.38
C LEU A 15 0.60 -11.49 -0.56
N LEU A 16 0.05 -10.34 -0.18
CA LEU A 16 0.66 -9.39 0.76
C LEU A 16 1.06 -10.04 2.09
N GLY A 17 0.24 -10.97 2.60
CA GLY A 17 0.49 -11.67 3.85
C GLY A 17 1.45 -12.86 3.77
N GLN A 18 1.85 -13.30 2.57
CA GLN A 18 2.57 -14.58 2.37
C GLN A 18 3.81 -14.46 1.46
N GLY A 19 3.96 -13.39 0.68
CA GLY A 19 5.06 -13.22 -0.25
C GLY A 19 6.37 -12.76 0.39
N GLU A 20 7.48 -12.90 -0.32
CA GLU A 20 8.76 -12.27 0.02
C GLU A 20 8.72 -10.76 -0.22
N MET A 21 9.72 -10.00 0.26
CA MET A 21 9.70 -8.53 0.26
C MET A 21 9.43 -7.92 -1.13
N ASP A 22 10.11 -8.36 -2.18
CA ASP A 22 9.93 -7.80 -3.53
C ASP A 22 8.56 -8.17 -4.14
N VAL A 23 8.04 -9.34 -3.78
CA VAL A 23 6.67 -9.77 -4.13
C VAL A 23 5.68 -8.87 -3.40
N LYS A 24 5.86 -8.63 -2.09
CA LYS A 24 4.99 -7.74 -1.31
C LYS A 24 4.97 -6.34 -1.89
N ILE A 25 6.12 -5.75 -2.21
CA ILE A 25 6.21 -4.41 -2.83
C ILE A 25 5.44 -4.38 -4.15
N SER A 26 5.64 -5.39 -5.00
CA SER A 26 4.94 -5.47 -6.28
C SER A 26 3.42 -5.64 -6.12
N MET A 27 2.97 -6.47 -5.18
CA MET A 27 1.53 -6.64 -4.91
C MET A 27 0.91 -5.40 -4.28
N THR A 28 1.65 -4.70 -3.41
CA THR A 28 1.22 -3.44 -2.79
C THR A 28 1.04 -2.37 -3.86
N SER A 29 2.01 -2.21 -4.76
CA SER A 29 1.89 -1.30 -5.91
C SER A 29 0.64 -1.61 -6.76
N ARG A 30 0.38 -2.88 -7.07
CA ARG A 30 -0.84 -3.26 -7.83
C ARG A 30 -2.13 -2.98 -7.07
N LEU A 31 -2.16 -3.21 -5.77
CA LEU A 31 -3.31 -2.90 -4.93
C LEU A 31 -3.54 -1.38 -4.83
N THR A 32 -2.46 -0.61 -4.77
CA THR A 32 -2.47 0.86 -4.76
C THR A 32 -3.11 1.43 -6.02
N GLU A 33 -2.73 0.91 -7.19
CA GLU A 33 -3.33 1.29 -8.48
C GLU A 33 -4.83 0.96 -8.53
N ILE A 34 -5.22 -0.21 -8.01
CA ILE A 34 -6.64 -0.58 -7.90
C ILE A 34 -7.39 0.37 -6.98
N MET A 35 -6.84 0.72 -5.82
CA MET A 35 -7.45 1.67 -4.89
C MET A 35 -7.61 3.06 -5.54
N ARG A 36 -6.61 3.53 -6.31
CA ARG A 36 -6.68 4.76 -7.09
C ARG A 36 -7.82 4.74 -8.12
N ILE A 37 -7.89 3.69 -8.95
CA ILE A 37 -8.90 3.58 -10.02
C ILE A 37 -10.31 3.43 -9.44
N THR A 38 -10.44 2.72 -8.33
CA THR A 38 -11.75 2.47 -7.69
C THR A 38 -12.18 3.60 -6.76
N ALA A 39 -11.38 4.67 -6.67
CA ALA A 39 -11.59 5.86 -5.84
C ALA A 39 -11.87 5.53 -4.36
N LEU A 40 -11.36 4.41 -3.85
CA LEU A 40 -11.70 3.87 -2.53
C LEU A 40 -13.22 3.73 -2.27
N ASN A 41 -14.08 3.74 -3.30
CA ASN A 41 -15.53 3.57 -3.15
C ASN A 41 -15.93 2.23 -2.52
N GLU A 42 -14.97 1.29 -2.44
CA GLU A 42 -15.08 0.06 -1.68
C GLU A 42 -13.77 -0.12 -0.88
N PRO A 43 -13.73 0.40 0.37
CA PRO A 43 -12.58 0.31 1.25
C PRO A 43 -12.16 -1.14 1.48
N LEU A 44 -10.87 -1.38 1.66
CA LEU A 44 -10.46 -2.68 2.21
C LEU A 44 -10.91 -2.74 3.66
N LYS A 45 -11.24 -3.93 4.16
CA LYS A 45 -11.47 -4.15 5.59
C LYS A 45 -10.23 -3.75 6.40
N ASP A 46 -10.42 -3.32 7.63
CA ASP A 46 -9.38 -2.82 8.54
C ASP A 46 -8.14 -3.71 8.58
N ASP A 47 -8.29 -5.02 8.81
CA ASP A 47 -7.15 -5.95 8.81
C ASP A 47 -6.33 -5.94 7.52
N ASN A 48 -6.99 -5.73 6.39
CA ASN A 48 -6.35 -5.67 5.09
C ASN A 48 -5.73 -4.29 4.85
N MET A 49 -6.36 -3.22 5.33
CA MET A 49 -5.75 -1.88 5.34
C MET A 49 -4.50 -1.86 6.20
N LYS A 50 -4.50 -2.48 7.38
CA LYS A 50 -3.32 -2.60 8.26
C LYS A 50 -2.15 -3.30 7.54
N LYS A 51 -2.41 -4.44 6.88
CA LYS A 51 -1.41 -5.17 6.08
C LYS A 51 -0.89 -4.34 4.90
N TYR A 52 -1.78 -3.64 4.22
CA TYR A 52 -1.43 -2.76 3.11
C TYR A 52 -0.53 -1.62 3.58
N SER A 53 -0.91 -0.91 4.65
CA SER A 53 -0.14 0.20 5.22
C SER A 53 1.26 -0.24 5.65
N GLN A 54 1.38 -1.37 6.35
CA GLN A 54 2.69 -1.94 6.73
C GLN A 54 3.58 -2.18 5.52
N SER A 55 3.02 -2.79 4.48
CA SER A 55 3.76 -3.08 3.26
C SER A 55 4.11 -1.82 2.47
N ALA A 56 3.26 -0.80 2.49
CA ALA A 56 3.52 0.50 1.86
C ALA A 56 4.68 1.24 2.53
N VAL A 57 4.68 1.36 3.85
CA VAL A 57 5.77 2.00 4.61
C VAL A 57 7.09 1.25 4.46
N MET A 58 7.06 -0.08 4.35
CA MET A 58 8.23 -0.87 4.00
C MET A 58 8.72 -0.57 2.58
N ALA A 59 7.82 -0.51 1.60
CA ALA A 59 8.15 -0.20 0.21
C ALA A 59 8.78 1.19 0.05
N PHE A 60 8.36 2.18 0.87
CA PHE A 60 8.96 3.51 0.87
C PHE A 60 10.44 3.52 1.28
N GLY A 61 10.95 2.46 1.90
CA GLY A 61 12.40 2.28 2.06
C GLY A 61 13.16 2.25 0.73
N LYS A 62 12.52 1.86 -0.38
CA LYS A 62 13.13 1.85 -1.72
C LYS A 62 13.29 3.25 -2.34
N LEU A 63 12.69 4.29 -1.75
CA LEU A 63 12.88 5.67 -2.24
C LEU A 63 14.33 6.15 -2.05
N SER A 64 15.04 5.63 -1.06
CA SER A 64 16.47 5.95 -0.84
C SER A 64 17.38 5.45 -1.97
N CYS A 65 16.92 4.50 -2.80
CA CYS A 65 17.66 4.02 -3.95
C CYS A 65 17.77 5.06 -5.08
N MET A 66 16.91 6.09 -5.10
CA MET A 66 16.85 7.19 -6.08
C MET A 66 16.66 6.80 -7.57
N ALA A 67 16.70 5.51 -7.91
CA ALA A 67 16.54 4.97 -9.25
C ALA A 67 16.07 3.50 -9.22
N GLY A 68 15.63 3.00 -10.39
CA GLY A 68 15.21 1.61 -10.59
C GLY A 68 13.71 1.35 -10.40
N ASP A 69 13.27 0.15 -10.77
CA ASP A 69 11.85 -0.23 -10.75
C ASP A 69 11.23 -0.19 -9.34
N GLY A 70 11.98 -0.60 -8.31
CA GLY A 70 11.54 -0.50 -6.92
C GLY A 70 11.30 0.95 -6.46
N TYR A 71 12.19 1.88 -6.87
CA TYR A 71 12.04 3.32 -6.61
C TYR A 71 10.78 3.86 -7.30
N LEU A 72 10.59 3.57 -8.59
CA LEU A 72 9.43 4.04 -9.35
C LEU A 72 8.11 3.53 -8.77
N LYS A 73 8.07 2.25 -8.35
CA LYS A 73 6.90 1.67 -7.67
C LYS A 73 6.62 2.37 -6.35
N ALA A 74 7.65 2.57 -5.52
CA ALA A 74 7.50 3.25 -4.22
C ALA A 74 7.05 4.71 -4.40
N LEU A 75 7.56 5.42 -5.41
CA LEU A 75 7.16 6.79 -5.72
C LEU A 75 5.69 6.87 -6.17
N SER A 76 5.28 5.97 -7.08
CA SER A 76 3.87 5.87 -7.51
C SER A 76 2.95 5.57 -6.33
N MET A 77 3.38 4.70 -5.42
CA MET A 77 2.63 4.39 -4.21
C MET A 77 2.51 5.59 -3.28
N LEU A 78 3.57 6.38 -3.11
CA LEU A 78 3.58 7.55 -2.23
C LEU A 78 2.62 8.63 -2.74
N ASN A 79 2.57 8.86 -4.06
CA ASN A 79 1.61 9.80 -4.65
C ASN A 79 0.17 9.42 -4.33
N VAL A 80 -0.19 8.14 -4.54
CA VAL A 80 -1.55 7.66 -4.22
C VAL A 80 -1.81 7.70 -2.72
N PHE A 81 -0.81 7.35 -1.91
CA PHE A 81 -0.90 7.39 -0.45
C PHE A 81 -1.28 8.80 0.03
N ALA A 82 -0.67 9.83 -0.56
CA ALA A 82 -1.00 11.23 -0.28
C ALA A 82 -2.40 11.59 -0.79
N ASP A 83 -2.73 11.25 -2.04
CA ASP A 83 -4.03 11.57 -2.66
C ASP A 83 -5.23 11.01 -1.87
N VAL A 84 -5.05 9.83 -1.26
CA VAL A 84 -6.11 9.16 -0.49
C VAL A 84 -6.06 9.45 1.00
N ASN A 85 -5.20 10.36 1.45
CA ASN A 85 -4.99 10.69 2.87
C ASN A 85 -4.75 9.44 3.73
N LEU A 86 -3.91 8.49 3.27
CA LEU A 86 -3.76 7.21 3.96
C LEU A 86 -3.24 7.37 5.40
N CYS A 87 -2.47 8.42 5.71
CA CYS A 87 -2.09 8.75 7.10
C CYS A 87 -3.31 8.88 8.03
N VAL A 88 -4.41 9.49 7.56
CA VAL A 88 -5.62 9.66 8.36
C VAL A 88 -6.29 8.31 8.61
N VAL A 89 -6.33 7.45 7.58
CA VAL A 89 -6.82 6.07 7.73
C VAL A 89 -5.93 5.27 8.69
N MET A 90 -4.61 5.44 8.62
CA MET A 90 -3.68 4.79 9.53
C MET A 90 -3.86 5.23 10.99
N TRP A 91 -4.18 6.51 11.19
CA TRP A 91 -4.52 7.05 12.51
C TRP A 91 -5.81 6.42 13.06
N ASP A 92 -6.87 6.36 12.25
CA ASP A 92 -8.14 5.71 12.61
C ASP A 92 -7.97 4.21 12.94
N LEU A 93 -6.99 3.56 12.33
CA LEU A 93 -6.65 2.14 12.55
C LEU A 93 -5.69 1.90 13.71
N GLU A 94 -5.31 2.93 14.47
CA GLU A 94 -4.38 2.86 15.61
C GLU A 94 -3.00 2.31 15.21
N LEU A 95 -2.47 2.76 14.06
CA LEU A 95 -1.15 2.35 13.54
C LEU A 95 -0.04 3.35 13.92
N ASP A 96 -0.04 3.85 15.15
CA ASP A 96 0.83 4.94 15.61
C ASP A 96 2.33 4.64 15.42
N ALA A 97 2.77 3.43 15.74
CA ALA A 97 4.16 3.02 15.56
C ALA A 97 4.60 3.07 14.09
N LEU A 98 3.69 2.73 13.17
CA LEU A 98 3.97 2.73 11.74
C LEU A 98 3.93 4.14 11.14
N LEU A 99 3.04 5.01 11.66
CA LEU A 99 3.06 6.44 11.35
C LEU A 99 4.39 7.08 11.80
N ALA A 100 4.83 6.77 13.03
CA ALA A 100 6.11 7.24 13.54
C ALA A 100 7.28 6.76 12.66
N GLU A 101 7.30 5.48 12.25
CA GLU A 101 8.32 4.97 11.32
C GLU A 101 8.32 5.74 9.99
N LEU A 102 7.13 6.00 9.43
CA LEU A 102 6.98 6.73 8.17
C LEU A 102 7.56 8.14 8.26
N PHE A 103 7.22 8.89 9.31
CA PHE A 103 7.69 10.26 9.54
C PHE A 103 9.13 10.35 10.05
N GLN A 104 9.75 9.25 10.50
CA GLN A 104 11.17 9.23 10.85
C GLN A 104 12.07 8.95 9.64
N LYS A 105 11.55 8.37 8.56
CA LYS A 105 12.31 8.09 7.34
C LYS A 105 12.59 9.33 6.48
N TYR A 106 11.88 10.43 6.71
CA TYR A 106 11.91 11.67 5.93
C TYR A 106 11.72 12.88 6.84
#